data_AF-A0A852STL9-F1
#
_entry.id   AF-A0A852STL9-F1
#
_cell.length_a   1.000
_cell.length_b   1.000
_cell.length_c   1.000
_cell.angle_alpha   90.00
_cell.angle_beta   90.00
_cell.angle_gamma   90.00
#
_symmetry.space_group_name_H-M   'P 1'
#
loop_
_entity.id
_entity.type
_entity.pdbx_description
1 polymer ?
#
loop_
_entity_poly.entity_id
_entity_poly.type
_entity_poly.pdbx_seq_one_letter_code
_entity_poly.pdbx_strand_id
1 'polypeptide(L)'
;MTTVVLPPKPRTLLAAPVKGIVAVVLWVIAIALWVIAPNMTDPRWGAFLIDIGIVLASVGFAAPTLTYSTPLRNTLIAGVAAIALFALGDLGEILVISYMLRILVPLLALFSALYAVVGRVRVWYN
;
A
#
# COMPACT_ATOMS: atom_id res chain seq x y z
N MET A 1 35.67 -19.41 9.62
CA MET A 1 34.21 -19.14 9.62
C MET A 1 33.66 -19.51 8.25
N THR A 2 32.95 -20.63 8.13
CA THR A 2 32.30 -21.06 6.89
C THR A 2 30.96 -20.33 6.77
N THR A 3 30.87 -19.35 5.87
CA THR A 3 29.60 -18.69 5.57
C THR A 3 28.75 -19.65 4.76
N VAL A 4 27.70 -20.19 5.37
CA VAL A 4 26.67 -20.96 4.67
C VAL A 4 25.90 -19.97 3.78
N VAL A 5 26.25 -19.93 2.49
CA VAL A 5 25.46 -19.20 1.50
C VAL A 5 24.21 -20.03 1.22
N LEU A 6 23.12 -19.73 1.92
CA LEU A 6 21.84 -20.36 1.64
C LEU A 6 21.42 -20.01 0.20
N PRO A 7 21.03 -21.01 -0.63
CA PRO A 7 20.57 -20.74 -1.98
C PRO A 7 19.36 -19.80 -1.94
N PRO A 8 19.25 -18.83 -2.87
CA PRO A 8 18.16 -17.86 -2.87
C PRO A 8 16.83 -18.61 -3.00
N LYS A 9 15.91 -18.34 -2.07
CA LYS A 9 14.55 -18.91 -2.09
C LYS A 9 13.91 -18.63 -3.45
N PRO A 10 13.34 -19.63 -4.16
CA PRO A 10 12.74 -19.42 -5.46
C PRO A 10 11.66 -18.34 -5.38
N ARG A 11 11.82 -17.27 -6.16
CA ARG A 11 10.89 -16.14 -6.17
C ARG A 11 9.95 -16.28 -7.36
N THR A 12 8.65 -16.43 -7.09
CA THR A 12 7.64 -16.44 -8.14
C THR A 12 7.50 -15.02 -8.72
N LEU A 13 7.75 -14.88 -10.02
CA LEU A 13 7.50 -13.64 -10.74
C LEU A 13 6.00 -13.40 -10.84
N LEU A 14 5.60 -12.14 -10.65
CA LEU A 14 4.22 -11.73 -10.87
C LEU A 14 3.99 -11.45 -12.36
N ALA A 15 2.97 -12.08 -12.93
CA ALA A 15 2.53 -11.78 -14.28
C ALA A 15 2.08 -10.31 -14.40
N ALA A 16 2.48 -9.63 -15.47
CA ALA A 16 2.17 -8.21 -15.68
C ALA A 16 0.67 -7.87 -15.62
N PRO A 17 -0.26 -8.69 -16.17
CA PRO A 17 -1.69 -8.42 -16.09
C PRO A 17 -2.23 -8.42 -14.66
N VAL A 18 -1.70 -9.30 -13.79
CA VAL A 18 -2.16 -9.44 -12.41
C VAL A 18 -1.90 -8.16 -11.63
N LYS A 19 -0.74 -7.52 -11.82
CA LYS A 19 -0.39 -6.27 -11.14
C LYS A 19 -1.30 -5.12 -11.57
N GLY A 20 -1.60 -5.04 -12.87
CA GLY A 20 -2.51 -4.04 -13.41
C GLY A 20 -3.94 -4.21 -12.90
N ILE A 21 -4.45 -5.45 -12.87
CA ILE A 21 -5.78 -5.75 -12.34
C ILE A 21 -5.86 -5.37 -10.86
N VAL A 22 -4.87 -5.76 -10.05
CA VAL A 22 -4.84 -5.40 -8.62
C VAL A 22 -4.85 -3.88 -8.45
N ALA A 23 -4.05 -3.15 -9.23
CA ALA A 23 -4.04 -1.69 -9.18
C ALA A 23 -5.42 -1.09 -9.48
N VAL A 24 -6.05 -1.50 -10.59
CA VAL A 24 -7.36 -0.99 -11.01
C VAL A 24 -8.44 -1.34 -9.97
N VAL A 25 -8.51 -2.59 -9.51
CA VAL A 25 -9.52 -3.04 -8.55
C VAL A 25 -9.43 -2.24 -7.25
N LEU A 26 -8.23 -2.06 -6.70
CA LEU A 26 -8.05 -1.31 -5.46
C LEU A 26 -8.42 0.17 -5.61
N TRP A 27 -8.12 0.77 -6.75
CA TRP A 27 -8.53 2.14 -7.06
C TRP A 27 -10.03 2.29 -7.23
N VAL A 28 -10.70 1.36 -7.91
CA VAL A 28 -12.16 1.37 -8.07
C VAL A 28 -12.84 1.30 -6.70
N ILE A 29 -12.36 0.42 -5.81
CA ILE A 29 -12.88 0.32 -4.44
C ILE A 29 -12.62 1.63 -3.68
N ALA A 30 -11.41 2.20 -3.76
CA ALA A 30 -11.09 3.46 -3.10
C ALA A 30 -12.04 4.60 -3.53
N ILE A 31 -12.27 4.75 -4.83
CA ILE A 31 -13.19 5.76 -5.39
C ILE A 31 -14.61 5.52 -4.89
N ALA A 32 -15.08 4.27 -4.89
CA ALA A 32 -16.41 3.94 -4.39
C ALA A 32 -16.57 4.32 -2.91
N LEU A 33 -15.55 4.05 -2.08
CA LEU A 33 -15.56 4.43 -0.66
C LEU A 33 -15.60 5.96 -0.48
N TRP A 34 -14.84 6.72 -1.27
CA TRP A 34 -14.87 8.19 -1.22
C TRP A 34 -16.20 8.79 -1.67
N VAL A 35 -16.90 8.14 -2.60
CA VAL A 35 -18.26 8.55 -3.00
C VAL A 35 -19.28 8.25 -1.91
N ILE A 36 -19.13 7.12 -1.20
CA ILE A 36 -20.06 6.72 -0.14
C ILE A 36 -19.84 7.51 1.16
N ALA A 37 -18.59 7.83 1.51
CA ALA A 37 -18.21 8.42 2.79
C ALA A 37 -19.00 9.69 3.19
N PRO A 38 -19.26 10.67 2.30
CA PRO A 38 -20.05 11.86 2.65
C PRO A 38 -21.52 11.58 2.97
N ASN A 39 -22.03 10.41 2.57
CA ASN A 39 -23.42 10.00 2.80
C ASN A 39 -23.60 9.26 4.14
N MET A 40 -22.55 9.11 4.93
CA MET A 40 -22.64 8.48 6.25
C MET A 40 -23.29 9.42 7.25
N THR A 41 -24.23 8.89 8.03
CA THR A 41 -24.91 9.63 9.11
C THR A 41 -23.99 9.91 10.29
N ASP A 42 -23.07 8.99 10.58
CA ASP A 42 -22.00 9.16 11.57
C ASP A 42 -20.71 9.63 10.87
N PRO A 43 -20.21 10.84 11.22
CA PRO A 43 -18.97 11.37 10.65
C PRO A 43 -17.73 10.48 10.86
N ARG A 44 -17.69 9.66 11.91
CA ARG A 44 -16.55 8.79 12.22
C ARG A 44 -16.40 7.67 11.19
N TRP A 45 -17.53 7.06 10.82
CA TRP A 45 -17.58 6.07 9.75
C TRP A 45 -17.24 6.70 8.40
N GLY A 46 -17.69 7.93 8.14
CA GLY A 46 -17.28 8.70 6.95
C GLY A 46 -15.76 8.89 6.87
N ALA A 47 -15.13 9.36 7.96
CA ALA A 47 -13.69 9.53 8.03
C ALA A 47 -12.92 8.21 7.83
N PHE A 48 -13.37 7.15 8.49
CA PHE A 48 -12.74 5.82 8.36
C PHE A 48 -12.83 5.27 6.93
N LEU A 49 -13.95 5.45 6.22
CA LEU A 49 -14.08 5.05 4.81
C LEU A 49 -13.12 5.83 3.91
N ILE A 50 -12.91 7.12 4.18
CA ILE A 50 -11.93 7.94 3.45
C ILE A 50 -10.53 7.36 3.65
N ASP A 51 -10.19 7.02 4.88
CA ASP A 51 -8.87 6.49 5.24
C ASP A 51 -8.61 5.09 4.68
N ILE A 52 -9.62 4.21 4.65
CA ILE A 52 -9.54 2.96 3.87
C ILE A 52 -9.26 3.27 2.40
N GLY A 53 -9.97 4.23 1.81
CA GLY A 53 -9.73 4.63 0.42
C GLY A 53 -8.29 5.06 0.18
N ILE A 54 -7.69 5.82 1.11
CA ILE A 54 -6.27 6.21 1.05
C ILE A 54 -5.35 4.99 1.05
N VAL A 55 -5.60 4.01 1.91
CA VAL A 55 -4.80 2.78 1.97
C VAL A 55 -4.91 1.99 0.66
N LEU A 56 -6.13 1.77 0.17
CA LEU A 56 -6.35 0.99 -1.06
C LEU A 56 -5.75 1.68 -2.27
N ALA A 57 -5.92 3.00 -2.41
CA ALA A 57 -5.28 3.77 -3.48
C ALA A 57 -3.75 3.70 -3.42
N SER A 58 -3.18 3.78 -2.21
CA SER A 58 -1.73 3.70 -1.98
C SER A 58 -1.17 2.31 -2.32
N VAL A 59 -1.85 1.23 -1.91
CA VAL A 59 -1.47 -0.14 -2.27
C VAL A 59 -1.64 -0.38 -3.77
N GLY A 60 -2.74 0.10 -4.36
CA GLY A 60 -3.00 0.02 -5.79
C GLY A 60 -1.96 0.77 -6.62
N PHE A 61 -1.51 1.93 -6.14
CA PHE A 61 -0.42 2.71 -6.75
C PHE A 61 0.92 1.96 -6.70
N ALA A 62 1.22 1.29 -5.58
CA ALA A 62 2.45 0.54 -5.41
C ALA A 62 2.44 -0.80 -6.19
N ALA A 63 1.29 -1.43 -6.42
CA ALA A 63 1.21 -2.79 -6.98
C ALA A 63 1.96 -3.00 -8.32
N PRO A 64 1.92 -2.09 -9.31
CA PRO A 64 2.63 -2.24 -10.59
C PRO A 64 4.16 -2.26 -10.46
N THR A 65 4.71 -1.63 -9.43
CA THR A 65 6.16 -1.48 -9.24
C THR A 65 6.80 -2.74 -8.62
N LEU A 66 5.98 -3.65 -8.07
CA LEU A 66 6.44 -4.84 -7.37
C LEU A 66 6.72 -6.00 -8.34
N THR A 67 7.95 -6.53 -8.33
CA THR A 67 8.38 -7.58 -9.27
C THR A 67 7.92 -8.99 -8.87
N TYR A 68 7.89 -9.28 -7.56
CA TYR A 68 7.71 -10.63 -7.02
C TYR A 68 6.44 -10.76 -6.17
N SER A 69 5.90 -11.98 -6.08
CA SER A 69 4.69 -12.29 -5.30
C SER A 69 4.80 -11.97 -3.81
N THR A 70 5.99 -12.14 -3.22
CA THR A 70 6.23 -11.92 -1.78
C THR A 70 6.11 -10.44 -1.38
N PRO A 71 6.80 -9.49 -2.04
CA PRO A 71 6.56 -8.06 -1.86
C PRO A 71 5.09 -7.67 -1.99
N LEU A 72 4.38 -8.13 -3.03
CA LEU A 72 2.96 -7.84 -3.20
C LEU A 72 2.12 -8.34 -2.00
N ARG A 73 2.35 -9.58 -1.56
CA ARG A 73 1.68 -10.12 -0.38
C ARG A 73 1.97 -9.30 0.87
N ASN A 74 3.22 -8.90 1.09
CA ASN A 74 3.60 -8.09 2.24
C ASN A 74 2.97 -6.70 2.19
N THR A 75 2.87 -6.08 1.00
CA THR A 75 2.17 -4.80 0.81
C THR A 75 0.68 -4.93 1.10
N LEU A 76 0.03 -6.02 0.69
CA LEU A 76 -1.37 -6.29 1.01
C LEU A 76 -1.57 -6.47 2.52
N ILE A 77 -0.70 -7.24 3.19
CA ILE A 77 -0.74 -7.42 4.65
C ILE A 77 -0.54 -6.08 5.36
N ALA A 78 0.43 -5.28 4.92
CA ALA A 78 0.66 -3.95 5.47
C ALA A 78 -0.54 -3.01 5.26
N GLY A 79 -1.22 -3.11 4.12
CA GLY A 79 -2.47 -2.39 3.87
C GLY A 79 -3.57 -2.79 4.85
N VAL A 80 -3.79 -4.09 5.07
CA VAL A 80 -4.76 -4.57 6.06
C VAL A 80 -4.40 -4.08 7.48
N ALA A 81 -3.12 -4.12 7.84
CA ALA A 81 -2.66 -3.58 9.12
C ALA A 81 -2.89 -2.07 9.24
N ALA A 82 -2.65 -1.31 8.17
CA ALA A 82 -2.92 0.13 8.14
C ALA A 82 -4.41 0.43 8.32
N ILE A 83 -5.31 -0.34 7.68
CA ILE A 83 -6.77 -0.22 7.88
C ILE A 83 -7.13 -0.47 9.35
N ALA A 84 -6.55 -1.50 9.99
CA ALA A 84 -6.80 -1.74 11.41
C ALA A 84 -6.30 -0.59 12.30
N LEU A 85 -5.14 -0.01 11.99
CA LEU A 85 -4.62 1.15 12.72
C LEU A 85 -5.48 2.41 12.49
N PHE A 86 -6.01 2.61 11.29
CA PHE A 86 -6.98 3.68 11.01
C PHE A 86 -8.28 3.48 11.77
N ALA A 87 -8.79 2.24 11.86
CA ALA A 87 -9.97 1.94 12.65
C ALA A 87 -9.76 2.34 14.12
N LEU A 88 -8.57 2.05 14.68
CA LEU A 88 -8.21 2.47 16.03
C LEU A 88 -8.08 4.00 16.16
N GLY A 89 -7.54 4.67 15.14
CA GLY A 89 -7.41 6.13 15.09
C GLY A 89 -8.76 6.84 15.01
N ASP A 90 -9.61 6.46 14.07
CA ASP A 90 -10.86 7.17 13.77
C ASP A 90 -11.98 6.83 14.75
N LEU A 91 -12.14 5.54 15.10
CA LEU A 91 -13.18 5.12 16.04
C LEU A 91 -12.77 5.36 17.49
N GLY A 92 -11.46 5.31 17.78
CA GLY A 92 -10.90 5.66 19.09
C GLY A 92 -10.61 7.16 19.27
N GLU A 93 -10.92 7.99 18.27
CA GLU A 93 -10.71 9.44 18.27
C GLU A 93 -9.24 9.87 18.53
N ILE A 94 -8.29 9.00 18.19
CA ILE A 94 -6.86 9.26 18.33
C ILE A 94 -6.34 9.97 17.08
N LEU A 95 -6.63 11.27 16.99
CA LEU A 95 -6.32 12.10 15.81
C LEU A 95 -4.86 12.00 15.37
N VAL A 96 -3.92 11.92 16.33
CA VAL A 96 -2.48 11.82 16.03
C VAL A 96 -2.18 10.58 15.17
N ILE A 97 -2.81 9.44 15.46
CA ILE A 97 -2.62 8.21 14.70
C ILE A 97 -3.20 8.37 13.30
N SER A 98 -4.46 8.84 13.18
CA SER A 98 -5.11 9.00 11.88
C SER A 98 -4.34 9.98 10.97
N TYR A 99 -3.93 11.15 11.48
CA TYR A 99 -3.17 12.12 10.70
C TYR A 99 -1.76 11.62 10.34
N MET A 100 -1.07 10.94 11.25
CA MET A 100 0.23 10.32 10.95
C MET A 100 0.08 9.32 9.81
N LEU A 101 -0.92 8.44 9.85
CA LEU A 101 -1.14 7.42 8.83
C LEU A 101 -1.58 8.03 7.48
N ARG A 102 -2.38 9.10 7.49
CA ARG A 102 -2.78 9.85 6.27
C ARG A 102 -1.58 10.38 5.48
N ILE A 103 -0.48 10.68 6.17
CA ILE A 103 0.76 11.15 5.54
C ILE A 103 1.68 9.97 5.22
N LEU A 104 1.86 9.05 6.17
CA LEU A 104 2.81 7.96 6.08
C LEU A 104 2.43 6.94 4.99
N VAL A 105 1.15 6.56 4.90
CA VAL A 105 0.71 5.52 3.95
C VAL A 105 0.94 5.94 2.49
N PRO A 106 0.52 7.13 2.04
CA PRO A 106 0.86 7.62 0.70
C PRO A 106 2.36 7.78 0.47
N LEU A 107 3.11 8.24 1.48
CA LEU A 107 4.56 8.41 1.38
C LEU A 107 5.27 7.08 1.13
N LEU A 108 4.89 6.03 1.85
CA LEU A 108 5.45 4.68 1.64
C LEU A 108 5.11 4.12 0.25
N ALA A 109 3.90 4.39 -0.25
CA ALA A 109 3.53 4.03 -1.62
C ALA A 109 4.37 4.80 -2.65
N LEU A 110 4.61 6.10 -2.43
CA LEU A 110 5.48 6.91 -3.29
C LEU A 110 6.91 6.37 -3.33
N PHE A 111 7.46 5.95 -2.18
CA PHE A 111 8.78 5.33 -2.14
C PHE A 111 8.87 4.06 -2.98
N SER A 112 7.79 3.27 -3.11
CA SER A 112 7.81 2.11 -4.01
C SER A 112 8.08 2.50 -5.47
N ALA A 113 7.50 3.61 -5.94
CA ALA A 113 7.77 4.15 -7.26
C ALA A 113 9.18 4.74 -7.37
N LEU A 114 9.63 5.46 -6.35
CA LEU A 114 10.98 6.03 -6.31
C LEU A 114 12.05 4.93 -6.40
N TYR A 115 11.94 3.86 -5.61
CA TYR A 115 12.88 2.74 -5.65
C TYR A 115 12.84 2.00 -6.99
N ALA A 116 11.68 1.90 -7.63
CA ALA A 116 11.57 1.32 -8.96
C ALA A 116 12.27 2.17 -10.05
N VAL A 117 12.34 3.49 -9.87
CA VAL A 117 13.08 4.40 -10.78
C VAL A 117 14.57 4.40 -10.44
N VAL A 118 14.96 4.62 -9.19
CA VAL A 118 16.36 4.68 -8.75
C VAL A 118 17.07 3.35 -8.96
N GLY A 119 16.41 2.22 -8.70
CA GLY A 119 16.98 0.89 -8.96
C GLY A 119 17.25 0.59 -10.45
N ARG A 120 16.70 1.40 -11.37
CA ARG A 120 17.02 1.35 -12.81
C ARG A 120 18.14 2.30 -13.20
N VAL A 121 18.43 3.32 -12.39
CA VAL A 121 19.59 4.21 -12.58
C VAL A 121 20.83 3.43 -12.12
N ARG A 122 21.45 2.70 -13.04
CA ARG A 122 22.84 2.24 -12.85
C ARG A 122 23.70 3.50 -12.81
N VAL A 123 23.98 4.01 -11.62
CA VAL A 123 25.08 4.97 -11.44
C VAL A 123 26.34 4.18 -11.78
N TRP A 124 26.81 4.36 -13.01
CA TRP A 124 28.07 3.85 -13.51
C TRP A 124 29.16 4.18 -12.49
N TYR A 125 29.68 3.16 -11.82
CA TYR A 125 31.08 3.17 -11.41
C TYR A 125 31.80 2.35 -12.46
N ASN A 126 32.70 3.02 -13.19
CA ASN A 126 33.78 2.40 -13.94
C ASN A 126 34.67 1.58 -12.99
#